data_AF-A0A7W4GNN6-F1
#
_entry.id   AF-A0A7W4GNN6-F1
#
_cell.length_a   1.000
_cell.length_b   1.000
_cell.length_c   1.000
_cell.angle_alpha   90.00
_cell.angle_beta   90.00
_cell.angle_gamma   90.00
#
_symmetry.space_group_name_H-M   'P 1'
#
loop_
_entity.id
_entity.type
_entity.pdbx_description
1 polymer ?
#
loop_
_entity_poly.entity_id
_entity_poly.type
_entity_poly.pdbx_seq_one_letter_code
_entity_poly.pdbx_strand_id
1 'polypeptide(L)'
;MPKKINYGEMFVTPDAKRQGSFNAKIPTVWDEQEELTKYFGVRHYKSPKFAAQCFVNSFLSEYYGEVRAEFILSIPQFVQRMRFGCQVNIMDTFSSSRGRKYPKFAITWSEFNGRTKIRRQKTMLYNSENRVERHHQASLFAAKKRADLTKSNLDSSALNFEYDLTGL
;
A
#
# COMPACT_ATOMS: atom_id res chain seq x y z
N MET A 1 16.19 -2.17 24.58
CA MET A 1 14.81 -1.75 24.24
C MET A 1 14.82 -1.23 22.81
N PRO A 2 13.97 -1.72 21.89
CA PRO A 2 13.87 -1.08 20.58
C PRO A 2 13.32 0.33 20.77
N LYS A 3 14.04 1.35 20.30
CA LYS A 3 13.54 2.75 20.27
C LYS A 3 12.18 2.72 19.58
N LYS A 4 11.13 3.19 20.27
CA LYS A 4 9.87 3.55 19.61
C LYS A 4 10.23 4.62 18.60
N ILE A 5 10.40 4.24 17.33
CA ILE A 5 10.55 5.20 16.24
C ILE A 5 9.20 5.91 16.19
N ASN A 6 9.18 7.20 16.52
CA ASN A 6 7.98 7.99 16.45
C ASN A 6 7.75 8.31 14.98
N TYR A 7 7.03 7.43 14.29
CA TYR A 7 6.95 7.43 12.83
C TYR A 7 6.26 8.68 12.24
N GLY A 8 5.53 9.46 13.05
CA GLY A 8 5.10 10.82 12.68
C GLY A 8 6.27 11.79 12.42
N GLU A 9 7.48 11.48 12.88
CA GLU A 9 8.71 12.19 12.54
C GLU A 9 9.25 11.81 11.15
N MET A 10 8.82 10.71 10.53
CA MET A 10 9.38 10.32 9.23
C MET A 10 8.92 11.27 8.12
N PHE A 11 7.64 11.64 8.13
CA PHE A 11 7.09 12.60 7.18
C PHE A 11 7.42 14.05 7.55
N VAL A 12 7.89 14.31 8.78
CA VAL A 12 8.18 15.65 9.31
C VAL A 12 9.67 15.81 9.54
N THR A 13 10.36 16.53 8.66
CA THR A 13 11.80 16.78 8.77
C THR A 13 12.09 18.22 9.18
N PRO A 14 13.14 18.48 9.98
CA PRO A 14 13.56 19.85 10.28
C PRO A 14 14.01 20.57 9.00
N ASP A 15 13.73 21.86 8.91
CA ASP A 15 14.22 22.69 7.81
C ASP A 15 15.72 22.98 7.98
N ALA A 16 16.52 22.57 6.99
CA ALA A 16 17.98 22.73 7.04
C ALA A 16 18.46 24.20 7.03
N LYS A 17 17.64 25.13 6.53
CA LYS A 17 17.98 26.54 6.40
C LYS A 17 17.39 27.40 7.53
N ARG A 18 16.34 26.94 8.21
CA ARG A 18 15.60 27.74 9.20
C ARG A 18 15.39 26.97 10.51
N GLN A 19 16.21 27.28 11.50
CA GLN A 19 16.15 26.66 12.82
C GLN A 19 14.74 26.75 13.44
N GLY A 20 14.27 25.65 14.02
CA GLY A 20 12.94 25.53 14.63
C GLY A 20 11.78 25.38 13.65
N SER A 21 12.02 25.46 12.34
CA SER A 21 11.02 25.21 11.30
C SER A 21 11.05 23.75 10.84
N PHE A 22 9.92 23.25 10.34
CA PHE A 22 9.76 21.88 9.89
C PHE A 22 9.07 21.82 8.53
N ASN A 23 9.34 20.76 7.78
CA ASN A 23 8.71 20.44 6.51
C ASN A 23 7.99 19.11 6.64
N ALA A 24 6.72 19.07 6.27
CA ALA A 24 6.00 17.84 6.02
C ALA A 24 6.18 17.43 4.55
N LYS A 25 6.53 16.18 4.29
CA LYS A 25 6.57 15.58 2.95
C LYS A 25 5.83 14.25 3.00
N ILE A 26 4.73 14.15 2.28
CA ILE A 26 3.84 12.97 2.30
C ILE A 26 3.67 12.50 0.85
N PRO A 27 4.01 11.26 0.51
CA PRO A 27 3.76 10.75 -0.84
C PRO A 27 2.25 10.61 -1.10
N THR A 28 1.82 11.06 -2.27
CA THR A 28 0.43 11.06 -2.75
C THR A 28 0.36 10.12 -3.94
N VAL A 29 -0.10 8.90 -3.70
CA VAL A 29 -0.01 7.80 -4.68
C VAL A 29 -1.10 7.92 -5.77
N TRP A 30 -2.10 8.79 -5.58
CA TRP A 30 -3.28 8.88 -6.46
C TRP A 30 -3.40 10.21 -7.19
N ASP A 31 -2.50 11.16 -6.91
CA ASP A 31 -2.44 12.44 -7.59
C ASP A 31 -1.33 12.42 -8.64
N GLU A 32 -1.45 13.27 -9.66
CA GLU A 32 -0.36 13.52 -10.62
C GLU A 32 0.89 14.06 -9.92
N GLN A 33 0.70 14.76 -8.80
CA GLN A 33 1.78 15.20 -7.93
C GLN A 33 2.19 14.04 -7.01
N GLU A 34 3.41 13.52 -7.17
CA GLU A 34 3.90 12.35 -6.42
C GLU A 34 4.04 12.58 -4.91
N GLU A 35 4.24 13.83 -4.48
CA GLU A 35 4.42 14.19 -3.07
C GLU A 35 3.77 15.53 -2.73
N LEU A 36 3.02 15.54 -1.62
CA LEU A 36 2.56 16.75 -0.96
C LEU A 36 3.61 17.28 0.00
N THR A 37 4.03 18.52 -0.20
CA THR A 37 5.00 19.19 0.67
C THR A 37 4.42 20.43 1.33
N LYS A 38 4.59 20.60 2.63
CA LYS A 38 4.11 21.77 3.38
C LYS A 38 5.11 22.25 4.42
N TYR A 39 5.33 23.56 4.47
CA TYR A 39 6.27 24.21 5.38
C TYR A 39 5.56 24.74 6.65
N PHE A 40 6.20 24.53 7.80
CA PHE A 40 5.76 24.96 9.12
C PHE A 40 6.85 25.81 9.76
N GLY A 41 6.69 27.13 9.66
CA GLY A 41 7.65 28.11 10.18
C GLY A 41 7.30 28.65 11.56
N VAL A 42 8.34 28.98 12.34
CA VAL A 42 8.22 29.59 13.69
C VAL A 42 7.45 30.93 13.70
N ARG A 43 7.37 31.63 12.57
CA ARG A 43 6.60 32.89 12.43
C ARG A 43 5.09 32.68 12.43
N HIS A 44 4.62 31.51 11.99
CA HIS A 44 3.20 31.22 11.81
C HIS A 44 2.67 30.22 12.85
N TYR A 45 3.55 29.43 13.46
CA TYR A 45 3.17 28.38 14.40
C TYR A 45 3.96 28.50 15.69
N LYS A 46 3.26 28.52 16.83
CA LYS A 46 3.87 28.50 18.18
C LYS A 46 4.68 27.23 18.42
N SER A 47 4.22 26.10 17.87
CA SER A 47 4.93 24.81 17.90
C SER A 47 4.94 24.18 16.50
N PRO A 48 5.90 24.54 15.64
CA PRO A 48 5.89 24.11 14.23
C PRO A 48 6.00 22.60 14.04
N LYS A 49 6.77 21.91 14.90
CA LYS A 49 6.88 20.44 14.88
C LYS A 49 5.53 19.77 15.12
N PHE A 50 4.83 20.19 16.17
CA PHE A 50 3.54 19.63 16.54
C PHE A 50 2.49 19.93 15.47
N ALA A 51 2.46 21.16 14.95
CA ALA A 51 1.57 21.53 13.85
C ALA A 51 1.81 20.68 12.60
N ALA A 52 3.07 20.41 12.24
CA ALA A 52 3.43 19.54 11.12
C ALA A 52 2.96 18.09 11.36
N GLN A 53 3.12 17.57 12.58
CA GLN A 53 2.68 16.22 12.94
C GLN A 53 1.14 16.09 12.89
N CYS A 54 0.41 17.06 13.43
CA CYS A 54 -1.05 17.10 13.33
C CYS A 54 -1.52 17.16 11.87
N PHE A 55 -0.85 17.96 11.05
CA PHE A 55 -1.14 18.04 9.62
C PHE A 55 -0.94 16.70 8.91
N VAL A 56 0.18 16.01 9.16
CA VAL A 56 0.45 14.70 8.57
C VAL A 56 -0.64 13.70 8.95
N ASN A 57 -1.02 13.65 10.23
CA ASN A 57 -2.05 12.72 10.69
C ASN A 57 -3.41 13.02 10.04
N SER A 58 -3.83 14.29 10.02
CA SER A 58 -5.10 14.71 9.41
C SER A 58 -5.12 14.39 7.92
N PHE A 59 -4.06 14.79 7.20
CA PHE A 59 -3.96 14.59 5.76
C PHE A 59 -3.96 13.11 5.40
N LEU A 60 -3.21 12.28 6.13
CA LEU A 60 -3.21 10.83 5.86
C LEU A 60 -4.58 10.21 6.10
N SER A 61 -5.28 10.59 7.17
CA SER A 61 -6.64 10.08 7.46
C SER A 61 -7.65 10.52 6.41
N GLU A 62 -7.59 11.78 5.98
CA GLU A 62 -8.47 12.34 4.94
C GLU A 62 -8.19 11.73 3.57
N TYR A 63 -6.92 11.61 3.20
CA TYR A 63 -6.50 11.11 1.90
C TYR A 63 -6.62 9.58 1.81
N TYR A 64 -6.02 8.85 2.75
CA TYR A 64 -5.93 7.39 2.66
C TYR A 64 -7.05 6.62 3.38
N GLY A 65 -7.86 7.31 4.20
CA GLY A 65 -8.83 6.71 5.13
C GLY A 65 -8.19 6.36 6.49
N GLU A 66 -8.96 6.43 7.58
CA GLU A 66 -8.44 6.34 8.97
C GLU A 66 -7.61 5.07 9.24
N VAL A 67 -8.12 3.90 8.86
CA VAL A 67 -7.44 2.61 9.09
C VAL A 67 -6.11 2.53 8.33
N ARG A 68 -6.10 3.00 7.08
CA ARG A 68 -4.92 2.97 6.22
C ARG A 68 -3.91 4.02 6.68
N ALA A 69 -4.36 5.19 7.12
CA ALA A 69 -3.54 6.24 7.69
C ALA A 69 -2.80 5.76 8.94
N GLU A 70 -3.48 5.07 9.86
CA GLU A 70 -2.86 4.47 11.04
C GLU A 70 -1.79 3.43 10.64
N PHE A 71 -2.07 2.63 9.61
CA PHE A 71 -1.11 1.66 9.10
C PHE A 71 0.11 2.32 8.43
N ILE A 72 -0.09 3.38 7.66
CA ILE A 72 0.98 4.19 7.05
C ILE A 72 1.84 4.84 8.14
N LEU A 73 1.20 5.41 9.16
CA LEU A 73 1.89 6.00 10.28
C LEU A 73 2.68 4.94 11.04
N SER A 74 2.18 3.73 11.24
CA SER A 74 2.93 2.67 11.95
C SER A 74 4.01 2.00 11.10
N ILE A 75 3.84 1.93 9.77
CA ILE A 75 4.76 1.30 8.81
C ILE A 75 4.92 2.19 7.58
N PRO A 76 5.75 3.24 7.63
CA PRO A 76 5.79 4.21 6.54
C PRO A 76 6.35 3.69 5.21
N GLN A 77 7.14 2.61 5.23
CA GLN A 77 7.58 1.93 3.99
C GLN A 77 6.42 1.32 3.20
N PHE A 78 5.22 1.28 3.78
CA PHE A 78 3.99 0.85 3.12
C PHE A 78 3.62 1.78 1.96
N VAL A 79 3.72 3.11 2.12
CA VAL A 79 3.29 4.10 1.11
C VAL A 79 4.06 3.97 -0.19
N GLN A 80 5.39 3.86 -0.11
CA GLN A 80 6.25 3.68 -1.29
C GLN A 80 5.91 2.42 -2.12
N ARG A 81 5.22 1.46 -1.51
CA ARG A 81 4.85 0.16 -2.09
C ARG A 81 3.38 0.06 -2.47
N MET A 82 2.59 1.11 -2.19
CA MET A 82 1.23 1.27 -2.70
C MET A 82 1.19 1.72 -4.17
N ARG A 83 2.34 2.07 -4.77
CA ARG A 83 2.44 2.33 -6.21
C ARG A 83 1.77 1.20 -7.00
N PHE A 84 1.06 1.58 -8.06
CA PHE A 84 0.09 0.79 -8.82
C PHE A 84 0.35 -0.72 -8.89
N GLY A 85 -0.68 -1.51 -8.54
CA GLY A 85 -0.67 -2.97 -8.63
C GLY A 85 -0.05 -3.65 -7.42
N CYS A 86 -0.59 -3.40 -6.22
CA CYS A 86 -0.30 -4.12 -4.98
C CYS A 86 0.05 -5.56 -5.31
N GLN A 87 1.30 -5.95 -5.02
CA GLN A 87 2.15 -6.98 -5.67
C GLN A 87 1.57 -8.41 -5.74
N VAL A 88 0.29 -8.55 -6.06
CA VAL A 88 -0.51 -9.74 -6.20
C VAL A 88 -0.57 -10.03 -7.70
N ASN A 89 0.31 -10.92 -8.11
CA ASN A 89 0.44 -11.34 -9.49
C ASN A 89 -0.24 -12.70 -9.67
N ILE A 90 -1.02 -12.83 -10.73
CA ILE A 90 -1.53 -14.12 -11.20
C ILE A 90 -0.71 -14.49 -12.44
N MET A 91 -0.16 -15.69 -12.45
CA MET A 91 0.63 -16.21 -13.56
C MET A 91 0.06 -17.56 -13.99
N ASP A 92 -0.19 -17.71 -15.29
CA ASP A 92 -0.43 -19.02 -15.91
C ASP A 92 0.93 -19.70 -16.15
N THR A 93 1.18 -20.83 -15.49
CA THR A 93 2.50 -21.46 -15.44
C THR A 93 2.38 -22.98 -15.24
N PHE A 94 3.49 -23.66 -14.98
CA PHE A 94 3.52 -25.11 -14.78
C PHE A 94 4.12 -25.48 -13.42
N SER A 95 3.64 -26.55 -12.78
CA SER A 95 4.40 -27.30 -11.78
C SER A 95 5.07 -28.50 -12.42
N SER A 96 6.27 -28.84 -11.96
CA SER A 96 6.97 -30.05 -12.32
C SER A 96 6.88 -31.06 -11.18
N SER A 97 6.41 -32.27 -11.45
CA SER A 97 6.47 -33.40 -10.52
C SER A 97 6.86 -34.67 -11.28
N ARG A 98 7.92 -35.35 -10.82
CA ARG A 98 8.46 -36.57 -11.44
C ARG A 98 8.61 -36.47 -12.97
N GLY A 99 9.18 -35.36 -13.45
CA GLY A 99 9.40 -35.10 -14.88
C GLY A 99 8.16 -34.71 -15.70
N ARG A 100 6.95 -34.75 -15.13
CA ARG A 100 5.71 -34.30 -15.78
C ARG A 100 5.39 -32.85 -15.42
N LYS A 101 4.93 -32.08 -16.41
CA LYS A 101 4.47 -30.70 -16.24
C LYS A 101 2.95 -30.67 -16.12
N TYR A 102 2.45 -29.96 -15.12
CA TYR A 102 1.01 -29.75 -14.90
C TYR A 102 0.70 -28.26 -14.94
N PRO A 103 -0.27 -27.83 -15.75
CA PRO A 103 -0.62 -26.43 -15.83
C PRO A 103 -1.29 -25.94 -14.53
N LYS A 104 -0.97 -24.72 -14.13
CA LYS A 104 -1.46 -24.10 -12.90
C LYS A 104 -1.53 -22.59 -13.01
N PHE A 105 -2.46 -22.00 -12.25
CA PHE A 105 -2.37 -20.59 -11.89
C PHE A 105 -1.55 -20.45 -10.60
N ALA A 106 -0.52 -19.61 -10.64
CA ALA A 106 0.28 -19.22 -9.48
C ALA A 106 -0.05 -17.78 -9.10
N ILE A 107 -0.61 -17.60 -7.91
CA ILE A 107 -0.93 -16.29 -7.34
C ILE A 107 0.15 -15.98 -6.30
N THR A 108 0.95 -14.95 -6.51
CA THR A 108 2.02 -14.55 -5.58
C THR A 108 1.75 -13.17 -5.03
N TRP A 109 1.91 -12.97 -3.72
CA TRP A 109 1.78 -11.67 -3.08
C TRP A 109 2.85 -11.46 -2.01
N SER A 110 2.93 -10.26 -1.46
CA SER A 110 3.84 -9.94 -0.38
C SER A 110 3.08 -9.41 0.83
N GLU A 111 3.42 -9.92 2.01
CA GLU A 111 2.86 -9.52 3.30
C GLU A 111 3.93 -8.87 4.17
N PHE A 112 3.51 -7.98 5.07
CA PHE A 112 4.36 -7.45 6.14
C PHE A 112 3.95 -8.02 7.48
N ASN A 113 4.92 -8.54 8.24
CA ASN A 113 4.73 -8.97 9.62
C ASN A 113 5.13 -7.89 10.65
N GLY A 114 5.10 -6.62 10.25
CA GLY A 114 5.53 -5.48 11.08
C GLY A 114 7.02 -5.13 11.00
N ARG A 115 7.89 -5.98 10.42
CA ARG A 115 9.31 -5.66 10.23
C ARG A 115 9.87 -6.09 8.88
N THR A 116 9.46 -7.24 8.38
CA THR A 116 10.00 -7.83 7.15
C THR A 116 8.91 -8.13 6.13
N LYS A 117 9.33 -8.09 4.87
CA LYS A 117 8.50 -8.48 3.73
C LYS A 117 8.60 -9.99 3.56
N ILE A 118 7.48 -10.68 3.57
CA ILE A 118 7.39 -12.11 3.31
C ILE A 118 6.65 -12.31 1.99
N ARG A 119 7.26 -13.04 1.06
CA ARG A 119 6.57 -13.46 -0.17
C ARG A 119 5.69 -14.66 0.13
N ARG A 120 4.44 -14.60 -0.30
CA ARG A 120 3.44 -15.67 -0.21
C ARG A 120 3.04 -16.12 -1.60
N GLN A 121 2.57 -17.36 -1.68
CA GLN A 121 2.09 -17.94 -2.92
C GLN A 121 0.92 -18.88 -2.65
N LYS A 122 -0.04 -18.89 -3.56
CA LYS A 122 -1.10 -19.89 -3.69
C LYS A 122 -1.08 -20.44 -5.11
N THR A 123 -1.28 -21.74 -5.26
CA THR A 123 -1.33 -22.38 -6.57
C THR A 123 -2.64 -23.12 -6.77
N MET A 124 -3.16 -23.07 -7.99
CA MET A 124 -4.36 -23.79 -8.40
C MET A 124 -4.04 -24.58 -9.67
N LEU A 125 -4.05 -25.91 -9.59
CA LEU A 125 -3.92 -26.77 -10.76
C LEU A 125 -5.22 -26.74 -11.57
N TYR A 126 -5.10 -26.87 -12.90
CA TYR A 126 -6.25 -26.93 -13.79
C TYR A 126 -6.04 -27.96 -14.90
N ASN A 127 -7.11 -28.32 -15.60
CA ASN A 127 -7.11 -29.09 -16.84
C ASN A 127 -7.87 -28.31 -17.94
N SER A 128 -7.99 -28.88 -19.14
CA SER A 128 -8.68 -28.22 -20.26
C SER A 128 -10.15 -27.89 -19.98
N GLU A 129 -10.82 -28.70 -19.16
CA GLU A 129 -12.25 -28.58 -18.87
C GLU A 129 -12.55 -27.49 -17.83
N ASN A 130 -11.68 -27.30 -16.83
CA ASN A 130 -11.93 -26.36 -15.73
C ASN A 130 -11.05 -25.11 -15.73
N ARG A 131 -10.25 -24.89 -16.79
CA ARG A 131 -9.31 -23.76 -16.87
C ARG A 131 -9.98 -22.41 -16.62
N VAL A 132 -11.12 -22.14 -17.24
CA VAL A 132 -11.84 -20.86 -17.13
C VAL A 132 -12.32 -20.62 -15.70
N GLU A 133 -12.96 -21.63 -15.10
CA GLU A 133 -13.43 -21.56 -13.71
C GLU A 133 -12.27 -21.33 -12.73
N ARG A 134 -11.16 -22.05 -12.91
CA ARG A 134 -9.95 -21.89 -12.08
C ARG A 134 -9.31 -20.52 -12.26
N HIS A 135 -9.30 -19.96 -13.47
CA HIS A 135 -8.81 -18.61 -13.72
C HIS A 135 -9.68 -17.56 -13.00
N HIS A 136 -11.01 -17.71 -13.07
CA HIS A 136 -11.93 -16.83 -12.37
C HIS A 136 -11.74 -16.89 -10.84
N GLN A 137 -11.63 -18.09 -10.26
CA GLN A 137 -11.31 -18.28 -8.84
C GLN A 137 -9.97 -17.64 -8.44
N ALA A 138 -8.94 -17.77 -9.28
CA ALA A 138 -7.65 -17.14 -9.06
C ALA A 138 -7.74 -15.61 -9.09
N SER A 139 -8.53 -15.07 -10.01
CA SER A 139 -8.79 -13.64 -10.16
C SER A 139 -9.52 -13.07 -8.94
N LEU A 140 -10.60 -13.71 -8.49
CA LEU A 140 -11.33 -13.33 -7.28
C LEU A 140 -10.45 -13.38 -6.03
N PHE A 141 -9.62 -14.42 -5.90
CA PHE A 141 -8.68 -14.52 -4.78
C PHE A 141 -7.65 -13.39 -4.81
N ALA A 142 -7.12 -13.05 -5.98
CA ALA A 142 -6.15 -11.97 -6.13
C ALA A 142 -6.77 -10.61 -5.78
N ALA A 143 -7.97 -10.32 -6.29
CA ALA A 143 -8.72 -9.10 -5.96
C ALA A 143 -8.96 -8.99 -4.45
N LYS A 144 -9.45 -10.06 -3.82
CA LYS A 144 -9.63 -10.11 -2.35
C LYS A 144 -8.31 -9.87 -1.62
N LYS A 145 -7.20 -10.45 -2.08
CA LYS A 145 -5.89 -10.22 -1.46
C LYS A 145 -5.36 -8.80 -1.65
N ARG A 146 -5.62 -8.16 -2.78
CA ARG A 146 -5.28 -6.74 -2.98
C ARG A 146 -6.07 -5.86 -2.03
N ALA A 147 -7.37 -6.09 -1.88
CA ALA A 147 -8.21 -5.38 -0.92
C ALA A 147 -7.71 -5.56 0.53
N ASP A 148 -7.44 -6.82 0.95
CA ASP A 148 -6.90 -7.14 2.28
C ASP A 148 -5.57 -6.41 2.54
N LEU A 149 -4.63 -6.47 1.58
CA LEU A 149 -3.27 -5.93 1.74
C LEU A 149 -3.22 -4.41 1.72
N THR A 150 -4.15 -3.78 1.02
CA THR A 150 -4.27 -2.32 1.00
C THR A 150 -5.03 -1.78 2.19
N LYS A 151 -5.52 -2.63 3.11
CA LYS A 151 -6.46 -2.24 4.17
C LYS A 151 -7.61 -1.41 3.60
N SER A 152 -8.05 -1.78 2.40
CA SER A 152 -9.19 -1.15 1.76
C SER A 152 -10.47 -1.73 2.39
N ASN A 153 -11.19 -0.90 3.14
CA ASN A 153 -12.57 -1.20 3.52
C ASN A 153 -13.51 -0.79 2.38
N LEU A 154 -13.36 -1.31 1.15
CA LEU A 154 -14.19 -0.88 0.00
C LEU A 154 -14.34 0.65 -0.06
N ASP A 155 -13.25 1.36 0.20
CA ASP A 155 -13.25 2.82 0.23
C ASP A 155 -13.07 3.31 -1.20
N SER A 156 -13.75 4.40 -1.58
CA SER A 156 -13.85 4.96 -2.94
C SER A 156 -12.52 5.01 -3.70
N SER A 157 -11.40 5.16 -2.96
CA SER A 157 -10.04 5.12 -3.50
C SER A 157 -9.62 3.77 -4.10
N ALA A 158 -10.12 2.64 -3.58
CA ALA A 158 -9.87 1.30 -4.12
C ALA A 158 -10.82 0.91 -5.25
N LEU A 159 -11.99 1.55 -5.37
CA LEU A 159 -12.84 1.46 -6.56
C LEU A 159 -12.10 2.01 -7.80
N ASN A 160 -11.32 3.07 -7.62
CA ASN A 160 -10.41 3.60 -8.65
C ASN A 160 -9.25 2.64 -9.02
N PHE A 161 -8.97 1.63 -8.19
CA PHE A 161 -7.89 0.66 -8.44
C PHE A 161 -8.33 -0.53 -9.29
N GLU A 162 -9.61 -0.89 -9.29
CA GLU A 162 -10.04 -2.13 -9.96
C GLU A 162 -11.22 -2.00 -10.92
N TYR A 163 -11.98 -0.89 -10.97
CA TYR A 163 -13.19 -0.87 -11.80
C TYR A 163 -13.51 0.42 -12.55
N ASP A 164 -12.87 0.54 -13.71
CA ASP A 164 -13.54 0.83 -14.97
C ASP A 164 -14.50 -0.34 -15.33
N LEU A 165 -15.56 -0.55 -14.52
CA LEU A 165 -16.66 -1.49 -14.79
C LEU A 165 -18.03 -0.81 -14.77
N THR A 166 -18.10 0.50 -15.01
CA THR A 166 -19.37 1.20 -15.28
C THR A 166 -19.49 1.62 -16.76
N GLY A 167 -19.00 0.77 -17.66
CA GLY A 167 -18.99 1.02 -19.10
C GLY A 167 -19.09 -0.22 -20.00
N LEU A 168 -19.89 -1.23 -19.62
CA LEU A 168 -20.41 -2.27 -20.53
C LEU A 168 -21.89 -2.52 -20.27
#